data_AF-A0A089KEX2-F1
#
_entry.id   AF-A0A089KEX2-F1
#
_cell.length_a   1.000
_cell.length_b   1.000
_cell.length_c   1.000
_cell.angle_alpha   90.00
_cell.angle_beta   90.00
_cell.angle_gamma   90.00
#
_symmetry.space_group_name_H-M   'P 1'
#
loop_
_entity.id
_entity.type
_entity.pdbx_description
1 polymer ?
#
loop_
_entity_poly.entity_id
_entity_poly.type
_entity_poly.pdbx_seq_one_letter_code
_entity_poly.pdbx_strand_id
1 'polypeptide(L)'
;MRGLLLNNYYSMQSNLKVSLGISLCLLLVSLFASDITALNAVIAGQIMVFSVSIGASQQVDEAANWNRMEITLPVRRSTVIHAKYLSFIMLIVMGIGVSLCTPVLNMLKAADPAGFAQLWNGYTFGLSLSISTISLCFPAILKFGVEKNEMMLFLSAGISVGLRIGVWALMNFTGKSVNFNGSEVGTGFLMLSLVMFAVSYLVSVRIQQSKEF
;
A
#
# COMPACT_ATOMS: atom_id res chain seq x y z
N MET A 1 -17.44 1.69 15.76
CA MET A 1 -16.32 1.70 14.78
C MET A 1 -16.38 2.86 13.79
N ARG A 2 -17.56 3.33 13.35
CA ARG A 2 -17.68 4.47 12.40
C ARG A 2 -16.88 5.71 12.84
N GLY A 3 -16.95 6.08 14.12
CA GLY A 3 -16.18 7.22 14.66
C GLY A 3 -14.65 7.08 14.53
N LEU A 4 -14.10 5.87 14.75
CA LEU A 4 -12.66 5.61 14.59
C LEU A 4 -12.21 5.72 13.13
N LEU A 5 -13.04 5.25 12.20
CA LEU A 5 -12.76 5.37 10.76
C LEU A 5 -12.82 6.81 10.29
N LEU A 6 -13.82 7.58 10.78
CA LEU A 6 -13.91 9.02 10.50
C LEU A 6 -12.68 9.75 11.03
N ASN A 7 -12.26 9.46 12.26
CA ASN A 7 -11.08 10.06 12.86
C ASN A 7 -9.83 9.80 12.00
N ASN A 8 -9.59 8.54 11.65
CA ASN A 8 -8.48 8.18 10.76
C ASN A 8 -8.56 8.93 9.42
N TYR A 9 -9.74 9.01 8.81
CA TYR A 9 -9.92 9.73 7.55
C TYR A 9 -9.61 11.22 7.67
N TYR A 10 -10.10 11.89 8.72
CA TYR A 10 -9.82 13.31 8.96
C TYR A 10 -8.35 13.58 9.22
N SER A 11 -7.67 12.74 10.00
CA SER A 11 -6.21 12.82 10.19
C SER A 11 -5.44 12.69 8.88
N MET A 12 -5.99 11.93 7.92
CA MET A 12 -5.36 11.69 6.61
C MET A 12 -5.76 12.68 5.53
N GLN A 13 -6.78 13.52 5.74
CA GLN A 13 -7.42 14.30 4.68
C GLN A 13 -6.44 15.24 3.95
N SER A 14 -5.52 15.88 4.68
CA SER A 14 -4.50 16.76 4.08
C SER A 14 -3.56 15.98 3.17
N ASN A 15 -3.07 14.82 3.63
CA ASN A 15 -2.18 13.95 2.88
C ASN A 15 -2.89 13.29 1.68
N LEU A 16 -4.17 12.93 1.82
CA LEU A 16 -4.97 12.41 0.72
C LEU A 16 -5.06 13.40 -0.44
N LYS A 17 -5.18 14.71 -0.17
CA LYS A 17 -5.17 15.74 -1.22
C LYS A 17 -3.81 15.79 -1.93
N VAL A 18 -2.70 15.66 -1.19
CA VAL A 18 -1.36 15.61 -1.75
C VAL A 18 -1.16 14.34 -2.59
N SER A 19 -1.53 13.17 -2.06
CA SER A 19 -1.50 11.89 -2.79
C SER A 19 -2.34 11.94 -4.07
N LEU A 20 -3.52 12.55 -4.03
CA LEU A 20 -4.34 12.79 -5.22
C LEU A 20 -3.61 13.69 -6.24
N GLY A 21 -2.99 14.78 -5.80
CA GLY A 21 -2.22 15.68 -6.66
C GLY A 21 -1.05 14.97 -7.35
N ILE A 22 -0.28 14.17 -6.59
CA ILE A 22 0.83 13.38 -7.13
C ILE A 22 0.31 12.33 -8.13
N SER A 23 -0.80 11.65 -7.79
CA SER A 23 -1.41 10.64 -8.67
C SER A 23 -1.94 11.23 -9.98
N LEU A 24 -2.44 12.46 -9.96
CA LEU A 24 -2.83 13.22 -11.15
C LEU A 24 -1.60 13.65 -11.98
N CYS A 25 -0.51 14.04 -11.33
CA CYS A 25 0.75 14.31 -12.02
C CYS A 25 1.27 13.06 -12.75
N LEU A 26 1.23 11.89 -12.09
CA LEU A 26 1.57 10.60 -12.71
C LEU A 26 0.64 10.26 -13.90
N LEU A 27 -0.65 10.63 -13.81
CA LEU A 27 -1.60 10.48 -14.92
C LEU A 27 -1.18 11.34 -16.13
N LEU A 28 -0.69 12.55 -15.91
CA LEU A 28 -0.17 13.41 -16.99
C LEU A 28 1.08 12.80 -17.65
N VAL A 29 1.97 12.16 -16.87
CA VAL A 29 3.13 11.43 -17.42
C VAL A 29 2.69 10.29 -18.33
N SER A 30 1.62 9.58 -17.96
CA SER A 30 1.03 8.54 -18.82
C SER A 30 0.54 9.09 -20.17
N LEU A 31 0.33 10.40 -20.33
CA LEU A 31 -0.05 10.95 -21.63
C LEU A 31 1.13 10.94 -22.62
N PHE A 32 2.36 11.04 -22.15
CA PHE A 32 3.55 11.06 -23.00
C PHE A 32 4.20 9.68 -23.14
N ALA A 33 3.91 8.77 -22.19
CA ALA A 33 4.39 7.39 -22.24
C ALA A 33 3.66 6.59 -23.33
N SER A 34 4.42 6.01 -24.26
CA SER A 34 3.91 5.04 -25.24
C SER A 34 4.25 3.60 -24.87
N ASP A 35 5.21 3.40 -23.95
CA ASP A 35 5.67 2.07 -23.55
C ASP A 35 4.79 1.47 -22.45
N ILE A 36 4.40 0.21 -22.64
CA ILE A 36 3.60 -0.58 -21.67
C ILE A 36 4.30 -0.68 -20.31
N THR A 37 5.63 -0.76 -20.30
CA THR A 37 6.43 -0.81 -19.07
C THR A 37 6.33 0.48 -18.26
N ALA A 38 6.37 1.64 -18.93
CA ALA A 38 6.22 2.94 -18.30
C ALA A 38 4.79 3.12 -17.76
N LEU A 39 3.77 2.72 -18.51
CA LEU A 39 2.37 2.75 -18.05
C LEU A 39 2.13 1.86 -16.82
N ASN A 40 2.72 0.65 -16.81
CA ASN A 40 2.68 -0.25 -15.66
C ASN A 40 3.35 0.35 -14.42
N ALA A 41 4.47 1.06 -14.59
CA ALA A 41 5.15 1.77 -13.51
C ALA A 41 4.30 2.94 -12.98
N VAL A 42 3.62 3.68 -13.86
CA VAL A 42 2.67 4.74 -13.48
C VAL A 42 1.54 4.18 -12.62
N ILE A 43 0.88 3.11 -13.07
CA ILE A 43 -0.20 2.45 -12.32
C ILE A 43 0.29 2.00 -10.94
N ALA A 44 1.45 1.33 -10.89
CA ALA A 44 2.02 0.87 -9.63
C ALA A 44 2.35 2.04 -8.69
N GLY A 45 2.90 3.13 -9.23
CA GLY A 45 3.19 4.36 -8.49
C GLY A 45 1.93 5.02 -7.92
N GLN A 46 0.86 5.11 -8.71
CA GLN A 46 -0.42 5.68 -8.28
C GLN A 46 -0.98 4.92 -7.06
N ILE A 47 -0.99 3.59 -7.09
CA ILE A 47 -1.45 2.77 -5.95
C ILE A 47 -0.55 2.96 -4.73
N MET A 48 0.77 3.00 -4.94
CA MET A 48 1.76 3.13 -3.86
C MET A 48 1.65 4.47 -3.14
N VAL A 49 1.45 5.58 -3.86
CA VAL A 49 1.36 6.93 -3.30
C VAL A 49 0.21 7.07 -2.29
N PHE A 50 -0.91 6.37 -2.51
CA PHE A 50 -1.99 6.32 -1.51
C PHE A 50 -1.60 5.50 -0.29
N SER A 51 -0.88 4.40 -0.46
CA SER A 51 -0.40 3.56 0.65
C SER A 51 0.60 4.29 1.55
N VAL A 52 1.43 5.19 0.99
CA VAL A 52 2.39 5.98 1.77
C VAL A 52 1.70 6.98 2.71
N SER A 53 0.49 7.44 2.38
CA SER A 53 -0.27 8.40 3.21
C SER A 53 -0.59 7.87 4.62
N ILE A 54 -0.49 6.56 4.83
CA ILE A 54 -0.62 5.91 6.14
C ILE A 54 0.39 6.44 7.15
N GLY A 55 1.64 6.66 6.74
CA GLY A 55 2.67 7.15 7.64
C GLY A 55 2.31 8.52 8.23
N ALA A 56 1.72 9.38 7.41
CA ALA A 56 1.29 10.69 7.86
C ALA A 56 0.10 10.63 8.82
N SER A 57 -0.78 9.62 8.69
CA SER A 57 -1.84 9.37 9.68
C SER A 57 -1.25 9.08 11.06
N GLN A 58 -0.19 8.26 11.12
CA GLN A 58 0.45 7.90 12.39
C GLN A 58 1.15 9.10 13.02
N GLN A 59 1.79 9.95 12.21
CA GLN A 59 2.42 11.18 12.69
C GLN A 59 1.42 12.16 13.30
N VAL A 60 0.25 12.32 12.67
CA VAL A 60 -0.84 13.15 13.21
C VAL A 60 -1.39 12.55 14.50
N ASP A 61 -1.59 11.23 14.56
CA ASP A 61 -2.04 10.54 15.76
C ASP A 61 -1.04 10.70 16.93
N GLU A 62 0.27 10.64 16.66
CA GLU A 62 1.31 10.85 17.68
C GLU A 62 1.33 12.30 18.16
N ALA A 63 1.29 13.27 17.24
CA ALA A 63 1.26 14.69 17.60
C ALA A 63 0.04 15.04 18.47
N ALA A 64 -1.09 14.37 18.24
CA ALA A 64 -2.31 14.50 19.04
C ALA A 64 -2.26 13.72 20.37
N ASN A 65 -1.18 13.01 20.68
CA ASN A 65 -1.09 12.06 21.80
C ASN A 65 -2.26 11.05 21.81
N TRP A 66 -2.70 10.62 20.62
CA TRP A 66 -3.88 9.75 20.45
C TRP A 66 -3.76 8.47 21.26
N ASN A 67 -2.55 7.90 21.42
CA ASN A 67 -2.30 6.72 22.25
C ASN A 67 -2.83 6.88 23.70
N ARG A 68 -2.80 8.08 24.28
CA ARG A 68 -3.32 8.33 25.64
C ARG A 68 -4.85 8.41 25.66
N MET A 69 -5.44 8.99 24.62
CA MET A 69 -6.90 9.09 24.46
C MET A 69 -7.52 7.75 24.04
N GLU A 70 -6.78 6.89 23.37
CA GLU A 70 -7.24 5.56 22.96
C GLU A 70 -7.67 4.71 24.16
N ILE A 71 -6.97 4.86 25.30
CA ILE A 71 -7.21 4.08 26.52
C ILE A 71 -8.52 4.47 27.21
N THR A 72 -8.97 5.72 27.06
CA THR A 72 -10.21 6.20 27.69
C THR A 72 -11.46 5.84 26.88
N LEU A 73 -11.30 5.35 25.64
CA LEU A 73 -12.43 4.93 24.83
C LEU A 73 -13.00 3.60 25.33
N PRO A 74 -14.34 3.45 25.43
CA PRO A 74 -14.99 2.20 25.82
C PRO A 74 -15.01 1.20 24.64
N VAL A 75 -13.86 0.94 24.04
CA VAL A 75 -13.68 0.04 22.88
C VAL A 75 -12.54 -0.94 23.12
N ARG A 76 -12.63 -2.14 22.54
CA ARG A 76 -11.53 -3.11 22.64
C ARG A 76 -10.32 -2.63 21.82
N ARG A 77 -9.11 -2.83 22.33
CA ARG A 77 -7.85 -2.49 21.60
C ARG A 77 -7.76 -3.16 20.22
N SER A 78 -8.29 -4.38 20.08
CA SER A 78 -8.37 -5.07 18.78
C SER A 78 -9.27 -4.36 17.76
N THR A 79 -10.32 -3.65 18.23
CA THR A 79 -11.23 -2.85 17.41
C THR A 79 -10.54 -1.61 16.84
N VAL A 80 -9.60 -1.00 17.58
CA VAL A 80 -8.81 0.15 17.10
C VAL A 80 -7.86 -0.28 15.97
N ILE A 81 -7.14 -1.38 16.16
CA ILE A 81 -6.27 -1.94 15.11
C ILE A 81 -7.09 -2.33 13.89
N HIS A 82 -8.24 -2.97 14.09
CA HIS A 82 -9.11 -3.34 12.99
C HIS A 82 -9.59 -2.11 12.20
N ALA A 83 -9.88 -0.99 12.86
CA ALA A 83 -10.18 0.26 12.18
C ALA A 83 -9.01 0.78 11.36
N LYS A 84 -7.76 0.71 11.85
CA LYS A 84 -6.56 1.12 11.08
C LYS A 84 -6.33 0.24 9.85
N TYR A 85 -6.44 -1.09 9.97
CA TYR A 85 -6.31 -2.00 8.81
C TYR A 85 -7.42 -1.77 7.78
N LEU A 86 -8.65 -1.48 8.22
CA LEU A 86 -9.73 -1.13 7.32
C LEU A 86 -9.46 0.20 6.59
N SER A 87 -8.89 1.20 7.29
CA SER A 87 -8.43 2.44 6.64
C SER A 87 -7.36 2.15 5.59
N PHE A 88 -6.43 1.22 5.84
CA PHE A 88 -5.41 0.83 4.84
C PHE A 88 -6.03 0.22 3.58
N ILE A 89 -7.03 -0.64 3.75
CA ILE A 89 -7.78 -1.22 2.62
C ILE A 89 -8.49 -0.10 1.84
N MET A 90 -9.12 0.87 2.51
CA MET A 90 -9.77 2.00 1.84
C MET A 90 -8.80 2.82 0.99
N LEU A 91 -7.57 3.05 1.48
CA LEU A 91 -6.54 3.77 0.72
C LEU A 91 -6.08 3.02 -0.51
N ILE A 92 -5.87 1.71 -0.39
CA ILE A 92 -5.53 0.87 -1.53
C ILE A 92 -6.66 0.91 -2.57
N VAL A 93 -7.92 0.83 -2.14
CA VAL A 93 -9.09 0.93 -3.04
C VAL A 93 -9.15 2.29 -3.73
N MET A 94 -8.85 3.39 -3.02
CA MET A 94 -8.74 4.72 -3.64
C MET A 94 -7.61 4.76 -4.68
N GLY A 95 -6.44 4.19 -4.37
CA GLY A 95 -5.33 4.09 -5.30
C GLY A 95 -5.69 3.30 -6.57
N ILE A 96 -6.36 2.16 -6.43
CA ILE A 96 -6.90 1.39 -7.56
C ILE A 96 -7.86 2.27 -8.37
N GLY A 97 -8.82 2.93 -7.69
CA GLY A 97 -9.82 3.78 -8.33
C GLY A 97 -9.21 4.88 -9.20
N VAL A 98 -8.18 5.58 -8.71
CA VAL A 98 -7.49 6.61 -9.50
C VAL A 98 -6.66 6.00 -10.63
N SER A 99 -6.01 4.86 -10.38
CA SER A 99 -5.19 4.19 -11.40
C SER A 99 -5.99 3.64 -12.58
N LEU A 100 -7.29 3.38 -12.42
CA LEU A 100 -8.20 2.99 -13.52
C LEU A 100 -8.36 4.08 -14.59
N CYS A 101 -8.08 5.34 -14.28
CA CYS A 101 -8.06 6.41 -15.29
C CYS A 101 -6.95 6.21 -16.32
N THR A 102 -5.81 5.62 -15.93
CA THR A 102 -4.64 5.40 -16.79
C THR A 102 -4.93 4.49 -17.99
N PRO A 103 -5.47 3.27 -17.83
CA PRO A 103 -5.83 2.43 -18.98
C PRO A 103 -6.94 3.05 -19.83
N VAL A 104 -7.91 3.75 -19.25
CA VAL A 104 -8.98 4.42 -20.00
C VAL A 104 -8.39 5.49 -20.93
N LEU A 105 -7.48 6.32 -20.43
CA LEU A 105 -6.78 7.31 -21.26
C LEU A 105 -5.93 6.65 -22.36
N ASN A 106 -5.28 5.52 -22.05
CA ASN A 106 -4.50 4.78 -23.05
C ASN A 106 -5.40 4.23 -24.17
N MET A 107 -6.56 3.66 -23.82
CA MET A 107 -7.54 3.16 -24.79
C MET A 107 -8.06 4.28 -25.71
N LEU A 108 -8.31 5.47 -25.18
CA LEU A 108 -8.74 6.63 -25.98
C LEU A 108 -7.68 7.10 -26.98
N LYS A 109 -6.40 6.86 -26.69
CA LYS A 109 -5.28 7.26 -27.57
C LYS A 109 -4.96 6.25 -28.66
N ALA A 110 -4.83 4.98 -28.25
CA ALA A 110 -4.34 3.92 -29.12
C ALA A 110 -5.46 3.14 -29.82
N ALA A 111 -6.72 3.28 -29.37
CA ALA A 111 -7.86 2.47 -29.80
C ALA A 111 -7.60 0.95 -29.74
N ASP A 112 -6.67 0.52 -28.87
CA ASP A 112 -6.26 -0.89 -28.72
C ASP A 112 -6.82 -1.49 -27.41
N PRO A 113 -7.83 -2.37 -27.50
CA PRO A 113 -8.38 -3.08 -26.34
C PRO A 113 -7.38 -4.08 -25.70
N ALA A 114 -6.39 -4.57 -26.44
CA ALA A 114 -5.42 -5.54 -25.95
C ALA A 114 -4.46 -4.96 -24.88
N GLY A 115 -4.34 -3.63 -24.84
CA GLY A 115 -3.52 -2.92 -23.84
C GLY A 115 -3.97 -3.15 -22.39
N PHE A 116 -5.26 -3.40 -22.13
CA PHE A 116 -5.75 -3.59 -20.76
C PHE A 116 -5.14 -4.83 -20.09
N ALA A 117 -5.06 -5.94 -20.83
CA ALA A 117 -4.47 -7.18 -20.34
C ALA A 117 -2.97 -7.02 -20.03
N GLN A 118 -2.27 -6.22 -20.82
CA GLN A 118 -0.84 -5.93 -20.64
C GLN A 118 -0.57 -5.01 -19.45
N LEU A 119 -1.55 -4.17 -19.08
CA LEU A 119 -1.49 -3.27 -17.92
C LEU A 119 -1.80 -3.96 -16.59
N TRP A 120 -2.28 -5.20 -16.62
CA TRP A 120 -2.56 -5.99 -15.42
C TRP A 120 -1.32 -6.19 -14.52
N ASN A 121 -0.14 -6.26 -15.12
CA ASN A 121 1.12 -6.40 -14.38
C ASN A 121 1.42 -5.18 -13.48
N GLY A 122 1.03 -3.97 -13.89
CA GLY A 122 1.14 -2.76 -13.09
C GLY A 122 0.27 -2.81 -11.84
N TYR A 123 -0.97 -3.30 -11.97
CA TYR A 123 -1.87 -3.50 -10.83
C TYR A 123 -1.33 -4.55 -9.84
N THR A 124 -0.96 -5.73 -10.34
CA THR A 124 -0.42 -6.78 -9.47
C THR A 124 0.86 -6.32 -8.76
N PHE A 125 1.75 -5.59 -9.44
CA PHE A 125 2.94 -5.02 -8.83
C PHE A 125 2.62 -3.93 -7.80
N GLY A 126 1.81 -2.94 -8.16
CA GLY A 126 1.44 -1.85 -7.25
C GLY A 126 0.74 -2.33 -5.98
N LEU A 127 -0.19 -3.28 -6.13
CA LEU A 127 -0.92 -3.89 -5.01
C LEU A 127 -0.01 -4.71 -4.11
N SER A 128 0.79 -5.60 -4.69
CA SER A 128 1.70 -6.45 -3.90
C SER A 128 2.71 -5.62 -3.13
N LEU A 129 3.30 -4.59 -3.77
CA LEU A 129 4.23 -3.66 -3.15
C LEU A 129 3.59 -2.87 -2.01
N SER A 130 2.40 -2.30 -2.26
CA SER A 130 1.64 -1.53 -1.27
C SER A 130 1.30 -2.37 -0.04
N ILE A 131 0.68 -3.53 -0.25
CA ILE A 131 0.22 -4.41 0.82
C ILE A 131 1.39 -4.90 1.68
N SER A 132 2.48 -5.35 1.05
CA SER A 132 3.66 -5.85 1.78
C SER A 132 4.38 -4.73 2.54
N THR A 133 4.47 -3.52 1.97
CA THR A 133 5.04 -2.36 2.65
C THR A 133 4.24 -2.01 3.91
N ILE A 134 2.91 -1.92 3.81
CA ILE A 134 2.03 -1.66 4.95
C ILE A 134 2.15 -2.77 6.01
N SER A 135 2.21 -4.02 5.55
CA SER A 135 2.31 -5.20 6.42
C SER A 135 3.56 -5.18 7.29
N LEU A 136 4.68 -4.66 6.76
CA LEU A 136 5.93 -4.55 7.49
C LEU A 136 6.01 -3.26 8.31
N CYS A 137 5.56 -2.15 7.74
CA CYS A 137 5.67 -0.82 8.32
C CYS A 137 4.82 -0.69 9.59
N PHE A 138 3.56 -1.12 9.55
CA PHE A 138 2.63 -0.84 10.64
C PHE A 138 3.00 -1.53 11.97
N PRO A 139 3.31 -2.84 12.02
CA PRO A 139 3.80 -3.48 13.25
C PRO A 139 5.11 -2.87 13.75
N ALA A 140 6.00 -2.44 12.84
CA ALA A 140 7.26 -1.81 13.21
C ALA A 140 7.01 -0.46 13.92
N ILE A 141 6.11 0.37 13.40
CA ILE A 141 5.72 1.65 14.02
C ILE A 141 5.12 1.39 15.41
N LEU A 142 4.27 0.38 15.56
CA LEU A 142 3.68 0.05 16.88
C LEU A 142 4.75 -0.32 17.93
N LYS A 143 5.83 -0.99 17.51
CA LYS A 143 6.89 -1.48 18.41
C LYS A 143 7.95 -0.42 18.71
N PHE A 144 8.36 0.35 17.72
CA PHE A 144 9.51 1.25 17.80
C PHE A 144 9.12 2.74 17.92
N GLY A 145 7.82 3.05 17.86
CA GLY A 145 7.31 4.41 17.95
C GLY A 145 7.29 5.15 16.61
N VAL A 146 6.61 6.29 16.61
CA VAL A 146 6.30 7.06 15.39
C VAL A 146 7.45 7.99 14.97
N GLU A 147 8.42 8.27 15.85
CA GLU A 147 9.54 9.20 15.57
C GLU A 147 10.35 8.83 14.33
N LYS A 148 10.44 7.53 14.01
CA LYS A 148 11.18 7.01 12.85
C LYS A 148 10.26 6.47 11.75
N ASN A 149 9.02 6.94 11.71
CA ASN A 149 7.99 6.48 10.77
C ASN A 149 8.46 6.51 9.31
N GLU A 150 9.08 7.61 8.86
CA GLU A 150 9.58 7.74 7.49
C GLU A 150 10.67 6.72 7.19
N MET A 151 11.63 6.55 8.10
CA MET A 151 12.69 5.55 7.97
C MET A 151 12.12 4.12 7.91
N MET A 152 11.10 3.80 8.70
CA MET A 152 10.43 2.49 8.66
C MET A 152 9.67 2.28 7.36
N LEU A 153 9.07 3.33 6.80
CA LEU A 153 8.38 3.28 5.53
C LEU A 153 9.34 3.00 4.38
N PHE A 154 10.47 3.70 4.32
CA PHE A 154 11.50 3.43 3.31
C PHE A 154 12.12 2.04 3.47
N LEU A 155 12.42 1.63 4.71
CA LEU A 155 12.97 0.29 4.98
C LEU A 155 11.98 -0.82 4.58
N SER A 156 10.71 -0.68 4.95
CA SER A 156 9.68 -1.66 4.59
C SER A 156 9.42 -1.72 3.09
N ALA A 157 9.43 -0.59 2.39
CA ALA A 157 9.34 -0.54 0.93
C ALA A 157 10.56 -1.23 0.28
N GLY A 158 11.77 -0.98 0.79
CA GLY A 158 12.98 -1.65 0.32
C GLY A 158 12.94 -3.18 0.52
N ILE A 159 12.51 -3.62 1.71
CA ILE A 159 12.32 -5.05 2.01
C ILE A 159 11.26 -5.66 1.08
N SER A 160 10.17 -4.94 0.82
CA SER A 160 9.11 -5.37 -0.10
C SER A 160 9.65 -5.61 -1.52
N VAL A 161 10.47 -4.69 -2.06
CA VAL A 161 11.15 -4.89 -3.35
C VAL A 161 12.08 -6.11 -3.29
N GLY A 162 12.85 -6.26 -2.21
CA GLY A 162 13.70 -7.42 -1.97
C GLY A 162 12.94 -8.75 -1.94
N LEU A 163 11.75 -8.77 -1.34
CA LEU A 163 10.87 -9.94 -1.31
C LEU A 163 10.40 -10.33 -2.71
N ARG A 164 10.07 -9.35 -3.57
CA ARG A 164 9.73 -9.63 -4.97
C ARG A 164 10.91 -10.24 -5.73
N ILE A 165 12.12 -9.73 -5.53
CA ILE A 165 13.35 -10.31 -6.10
C ILE A 165 13.52 -11.76 -5.61
N GLY A 166 13.26 -12.01 -4.32
CA GLY A 166 13.27 -13.36 -3.74
C GLY A 166 12.27 -14.31 -4.42
N VAL A 167 11.03 -13.87 -4.66
CA VAL A 167 10.01 -14.67 -5.37
C VAL A 167 10.47 -14.99 -6.80
N TRP A 168 11.01 -14.00 -7.52
CA TRP A 168 11.54 -14.20 -8.86
C TRP A 168 12.74 -15.18 -8.88
N ALA A 169 13.66 -15.06 -7.93
CA ALA A 169 14.82 -15.95 -7.81
C ALA A 169 14.40 -17.40 -7.52
N LEU A 170 13.44 -17.60 -6.62
CA LEU A 170 12.89 -18.93 -6.30
C LEU A 170 12.25 -19.58 -7.53
N MET A 171 11.46 -18.81 -8.30
CA MET A 171 10.82 -19.31 -9.51
C MET A 171 11.84 -19.69 -10.59
N ASN A 172 12.89 -18.88 -10.79
CA ASN A 172 13.96 -19.21 -11.74
C ASN A 172 14.80 -20.41 -11.30
N PHE A 173 15.04 -20.57 -10.00
CA PHE A 173 15.75 -21.74 -9.48
C PHE A 173 15.00 -23.05 -9.76
N THR A 174 13.67 -23.00 -9.91
CA THR A 174 12.82 -24.16 -10.22
C THR A 174 12.88 -24.55 -11.71
N GLY A 175 13.80 -23.97 -12.50
CA GLY A 175 14.04 -24.33 -13.90
C GLY A 175 13.06 -23.73 -14.90
N LYS A 176 12.09 -22.91 -14.46
CA LYS A 176 11.26 -22.09 -15.33
C LYS A 176 11.97 -20.75 -15.55
N SER A 177 12.34 -20.42 -16.79
CA SER A 177 12.84 -19.07 -17.11
C SER A 177 11.69 -18.07 -17.01
N VAL A 178 11.53 -17.43 -15.85
CA VAL A 178 10.41 -16.52 -15.58
C VAL A 178 10.89 -15.07 -15.65
N ASN A 179 10.18 -14.26 -16.44
CA ASN A 179 10.40 -12.82 -16.50
C ASN A 179 10.05 -12.15 -15.17
N PHE A 180 10.89 -11.23 -14.69
CA PHE A 180 10.66 -10.48 -13.44
C PHE A 180 9.37 -9.64 -13.47
N ASN A 181 9.04 -9.08 -14.63
CA ASN A 181 7.80 -8.35 -14.89
C ASN A 181 6.67 -9.27 -15.40
N GLY A 182 6.88 -10.59 -15.39
CA GLY A 182 5.89 -11.57 -15.81
C GLY A 182 4.75 -11.68 -14.79
N SER A 183 3.59 -12.11 -15.29
CA SER A 183 2.37 -12.28 -14.48
C SER A 183 2.56 -13.32 -13.36
N GLU A 184 3.36 -14.35 -13.59
CA GLU A 184 3.67 -15.41 -12.61
C GLU A 184 4.32 -14.84 -11.34
N VAL A 185 5.34 -13.99 -11.49
CA VAL A 185 6.01 -13.34 -10.34
C VAL A 185 5.06 -12.36 -9.66
N GLY A 186 4.29 -11.61 -10.44
CA GLY A 186 3.30 -10.67 -9.92
C GLY A 186 2.23 -11.34 -9.05
N THR A 187 1.67 -12.45 -9.52
CA THR A 187 0.65 -13.22 -8.80
C THR A 187 1.22 -13.94 -7.58
N GLY A 188 2.39 -14.57 -7.71
CA GLY A 188 3.10 -15.19 -6.57
C GLY A 188 3.42 -14.19 -5.47
N PHE A 189 3.91 -13.00 -5.83
CA PHE A 189 4.22 -11.95 -4.87
C PHE A 189 2.95 -11.34 -4.24
N LEU A 190 1.86 -11.23 -4.99
CA LEU A 190 0.57 -10.78 -4.46
C LEU A 190 -0.02 -11.76 -3.45
N MET A 191 0.09 -13.07 -3.70
CA MET A 191 -0.32 -14.08 -2.71
C MET A 191 0.51 -13.97 -1.44
N LEU A 192 1.83 -13.82 -1.57
CA LEU A 192 2.72 -13.64 -0.43
C LEU A 192 2.37 -12.37 0.37
N SER A 193 2.10 -11.24 -0.30
CA SER A 193 1.78 -9.99 0.37
C SER A 193 0.45 -10.06 1.13
N LEU A 194 -0.56 -10.76 0.60
CA LEU A 194 -1.83 -10.99 1.29
C LEU A 194 -1.65 -11.83 2.57
N VAL A 195 -0.83 -12.88 2.50
CA VAL A 195 -0.48 -13.69 3.69
C VAL A 195 0.25 -12.83 4.72
N MET A 196 1.22 -12.01 4.28
CA MET A 196 1.93 -11.08 5.16
C MET A 196 1.00 -10.08 5.83
N PHE A 197 -0.03 -9.59 5.12
CA PHE A 197 -1.01 -8.66 5.67
C PHE A 197 -1.86 -9.28 6.77
N ALA A 198 -2.31 -10.54 6.58
CA ALA A 198 -3.02 -11.29 7.60
C ALA A 198 -2.14 -11.55 8.84
N VAL A 199 -0.89 -11.96 8.64
CA VAL A 199 0.07 -12.17 9.73
C VAL A 199 0.36 -10.86 10.46
N SER A 200 0.56 -9.78 9.70
CA SER A 200 0.79 -8.42 10.22
C SER A 200 -0.35 -7.97 11.13
N TYR A 201 -1.60 -8.21 10.76
CA TYR A 201 -2.77 -7.91 11.60
C TYR A 201 -2.69 -8.63 12.95
N LEU A 202 -2.42 -9.93 12.95
CA LEU A 202 -2.30 -10.73 14.18
C LEU A 202 -1.16 -10.24 15.07
N VAL A 203 -0.01 -9.91 14.48
CA VAL A 203 1.16 -9.37 15.20
C VAL A 203 0.82 -8.00 15.80
N SER A 204 0.21 -7.10 15.03
CA SER A 204 -0.22 -5.79 15.50
C SER A 204 -1.18 -5.90 16.69
N VAL A 205 -2.15 -6.82 16.63
CA VAL A 205 -3.09 -7.07 17.75
C VAL A 205 -2.35 -7.51 19.01
N ARG A 206 -1.40 -8.44 18.87
CA ARG A 206 -0.59 -8.90 20.02
C ARG A 206 0.23 -7.76 20.63
N ILE A 207 0.89 -6.95 19.80
CA ILE A 207 1.73 -5.82 20.27
C ILE A 207 0.88 -4.83 21.08
N GLN A 208 -0.31 -4.46 20.60
CA GLN A 208 -1.18 -3.49 21.28
C GLN A 208 -1.83 -4.04 22.56
N GLN A 209 -2.06 -5.35 22.62
CA GLN A 209 -2.51 -6.02 23.84
C GLN A 209 -1.41 -6.10 24.89
N SER A 210 -0.15 -6.33 24.47
CA SER A 210 1.00 -6.40 25.38
C SER A 210 1.53 -5.05 25.85
N LYS A 211 1.05 -3.93 25.30
CA LYS A 211 1.41 -2.59 25.80
C LYS A 211 0.78 -2.41 27.18
N GLU A 212 1.57 -2.64 28.23
CA GLU A 212 1.27 -2.24 29.59
C GLU A 212 1.44 -0.72 29.70
N PHE A 213 0.36 -0.01 29.39
CA PHE A 213 0.06 1.29 29.96
C PHE A 213 -1.41 1.25 30.36
#